data_AF-A0A1U7WJ81-F1
#
_entry.id   AF-A0A1U7WJ81-F1
#
_cell.length_a   1.000
_cell.length_b   1.000
_cell.length_c   1.000
_cell.angle_alpha   90.00
_cell.angle_beta   90.00
_cell.angle_gamma   90.00
#
_symmetry.space_group_name_H-M   'P 1'
#
loop_
_entity.id
_entity.type
_entity.pdbx_description
1 polymer ?
#
loop_
_entity_poly.entity_id
_entity_poly.type
_entity_poly.pdbx_seq_one_letter_code
_entity_poly.pdbx_strand_id
1 'polypeptide(L)' 'MASKRIEIGLILALVLMLVQWNGVRAQSGCTTALVSLSPCLNYVTGNTTAPSSSCCSQLSRVVASQPRSGY' A
#
# COMPACT_ATOMS: atom_id res chain seq x y z
N MET A 1 -21.93 -2.98 36.90
CA MET A 1 -20.79 -3.35 36.02
C MET A 1 -21.20 -3.56 34.54
N ALA A 2 -22.47 -3.87 34.23
CA ALA A 2 -22.95 -4.09 32.85
C ALA A 2 -23.04 -2.82 31.98
N SER A 3 -23.51 -1.68 32.51
CA SER A 3 -23.63 -0.44 31.74
C SER A 3 -22.29 0.11 31.25
N LYS A 4 -21.24 -0.03 32.06
CA LYS A 4 -19.88 0.41 31.70
C LYS A 4 -19.28 -0.44 30.56
N ARG A 5 -19.69 -1.71 30.44
CA ARG A 5 -19.27 -2.58 29.32
C ARG A 5 -19.97 -2.20 28.02
N ILE A 6 -21.24 -1.80 28.09
CA ILE A 6 -22.03 -1.34 26.93
C ILE A 6 -21.48 0.00 26.43
N GLU A 7 -21.16 0.91 27.35
CA GLU A 7 -20.53 2.20 27.03
C GLU A 7 -19.16 2.02 26.36
N ILE A 8 -18.30 1.16 26.90
CA ILE A 8 -17.00 0.84 26.28
C ILE A 8 -17.18 0.21 24.89
N GLY A 9 -18.15 -0.69 24.72
CA GLY A 9 -18.46 -1.30 23.42
C GLY A 9 -18.91 -0.29 22.38
N LEU A 10 -19.78 0.66 22.77
CA LEU A 10 -20.23 1.76 21.90
C LEU A 10 -19.09 2.70 21.51
N ILE A 11 -18.23 3.07 22.47
CA ILE A 11 -17.07 3.93 22.21
C ILE A 11 -16.10 3.24 21.25
N LEU A 12 -15.81 1.95 21.45
CA LEU A 12 -14.94 1.18 20.56
C LEU A 12 -15.49 1.12 19.13
N ALA A 13 -16.79 0.85 18.98
CA ALA A 13 -17.44 0.82 17.69
C ALA A 13 -17.37 2.17 16.97
N LEU A 14 -17.56 3.27 17.70
CA LEU A 14 -17.48 4.63 17.16
C LEU A 14 -16.06 4.96 16.68
N VAL A 15 -15.04 4.62 17.47
CA VAL A 15 -13.63 4.83 17.11
C VAL A 15 -13.25 4.03 15.85
N LEU A 16 -13.69 2.77 15.75
CA LEU A 16 -13.42 1.93 14.58
C LEU A 16 -14.07 2.50 13.30
N MET A 17 -15.30 3.00 13.40
CA MET A 17 -15.98 3.63 12.27
C MET A 17 -15.26 4.91 11.81
N LEU A 18 -14.78 5.73 12.76
CA LEU A 18 -14.02 6.95 12.47
C LEU A 18 -12.63 6.66 11.85
N VAL A 19 -11.95 5.61 12.29
CA VAL A 19 -10.66 5.16 11.72
C VAL A 19 -10.83 4.68 10.28
N GLN A 20 -11.91 3.95 9.99
CA GLN A 20 -12.18 3.47 8.63
C GLN A 20 -12.54 4.61 7.67
N TRP A 21 -13.15 5.69 8.18
CA TRP A 21 -13.56 6.84 7.35
C TRP A 21 -12.38 7.67 6.85
N ASN A 22 -11.30 7.76 7.65
CA ASN A 22 -10.08 8.49 7.29
C ASN A 22 -9.12 7.70 6.39
N GLY A 23 -9.59 6.60 5.82
CA GLY A 23 -8.88 5.88 4.78
C GLY A 23 -7.81 4.95 5.32
N VAL A 24 -8.17 3.67 5.43
CA VAL A 24 -7.22 2.60 5.09
C VAL A 24 -7.01 2.64 3.56
N ARG A 25 -6.40 3.72 3.08
CA ARG A 25 -6.06 3.98 1.68
C ARG A 25 -4.59 4.36 1.54
N ALA A 26 -3.75 4.04 2.53
CA ALA A 26 -2.38 4.54 2.59
C ALA A 26 -1.30 3.50 2.22
N GLN A 27 -1.62 2.22 2.01
CA GLN A 27 -0.53 1.23 1.83
C GLN A 27 -0.76 0.11 0.82
N SER A 28 -1.98 -0.13 0.33
CA SER A 28 -2.18 -1.17 -0.69
C SER A 28 -1.40 -0.87 -1.97
N GLY A 29 -1.40 0.38 -2.44
CA GLY A 29 -0.72 0.79 -3.67
C GLY A 29 0.80 0.61 -3.62
N CYS A 30 1.46 0.99 -2.53
CA CYS A 30 2.92 0.84 -2.39
C CYS A 30 3.33 -0.62 -2.24
N THR A 31 2.64 -1.41 -1.42
CA THR A 31 2.98 -2.82 -1.23
C THR A 31 2.73 -3.61 -2.52
N THR A 32 1.62 -3.37 -3.22
CA THR A 32 1.35 -3.99 -4.52
C THR A 32 2.36 -3.56 -5.60
N ALA A 33 2.79 -2.29 -5.60
CA ALA A 33 3.85 -1.81 -6.49
C ALA A 33 5.19 -2.49 -6.21
N LEU A 34 5.59 -2.59 -4.93
CA LEU A 34 6.82 -3.27 -4.50
C LEU A 34 6.82 -4.75 -4.88
N VAL A 35 5.70 -5.45 -4.67
CA VAL A 35 5.54 -6.86 -5.07
C VAL A 35 5.63 -7.01 -6.59
N SER A 36 5.05 -6.08 -7.35
CA SER A 36 5.11 -6.05 -8.82
C SER A 36 6.53 -5.79 -9.35
N LEU A 37 7.41 -5.21 -8.54
CA LEU A 37 8.82 -4.93 -8.84
C LEU A 37 9.77 -6.04 -8.37
N SER A 38 9.27 -7.13 -7.79
CA SER A 38 10.08 -8.33 -7.48
C SER A 38 10.99 -8.80 -8.64
N PRO A 39 10.56 -8.83 -9.92
CA PRO A 39 11.45 -9.18 -11.03
C PRO A 39 12.57 -8.16 -11.29
N CYS A 40 12.47 -6.93 -10.77
CA CYS A 40 13.50 -5.91 -10.89
C CYS A 40 14.60 -6.04 -9.83
N LEU A 41 14.41 -6.85 -8.78
CA LEU A 41 15.35 -6.92 -7.66
C LEU A 41 16.75 -7.32 -8.12
N ASN A 42 16.89 -8.30 -9.03
CA ASN A 42 18.19 -8.72 -9.58
C ASN A 42 18.94 -7.58 -10.30
N TYR A 43 18.22 -6.68 -10.96
CA TYR A 43 18.83 -5.52 -11.61
C TYR A 43 19.22 -4.46 -10.57
N VAL A 44 18.36 -4.20 -9.58
CA VAL A 44 18.60 -3.22 -8.52
C VAL A 44 19.73 -3.65 -7.58
N THR A 45 19.86 -4.95 -7.28
CA THR A 45 20.98 -5.50 -6.51
C THR A 45 22.26 -5.68 -7.33
N GLY A 46 22.22 -5.37 -8.64
CA GLY A 46 23.40 -5.46 -9.51
C GLY A 46 23.79 -6.88 -9.93
N ASN A 47 22.93 -7.87 -9.73
CA ASN A 47 23.15 -9.24 -10.18
C ASN A 47 23.01 -9.38 -11.71
N THR A 48 22.23 -8.50 -12.34
CA THR A 48 22.14 -8.38 -13.81
C THR A 48 22.38 -6.95 -14.26
N THR A 49 23.07 -6.77 -15.38
CA THR A 49 23.38 -5.45 -15.97
C THR A 49 22.24 -4.90 -16.84
N ALA A 50 21.24 -5.73 -17.15
CA ALA A 50 20.03 -5.35 -17.89
C ALA A 50 18.77 -5.82 -17.13
N PRO A 51 17.70 -5.01 -17.12
CA PRO A 51 16.42 -5.41 -16.56
C PRO A 51 15.70 -6.39 -17.50
N SER A 52 14.90 -7.30 -16.94
CA SER A 52 14.00 -8.16 -17.73
C SER A 52 12.86 -7.33 -18.35
N SER A 53 12.35 -7.73 -19.52
CA SER A 53 11.18 -7.09 -20.15
C SER A 53 9.95 -7.06 -19.23
N SER A 54 9.82 -8.05 -18.34
CA SER A 54 8.76 -8.10 -17.32
C SER A 54 8.94 -6.99 -16.26
N CYS A 55 10.18 -6.76 -15.80
CA CYS A 55 10.50 -5.66 -14.88
C CYS A 55 10.14 -4.30 -15.49
N CYS A 56 10.52 -4.04 -16.75
CA CYS A 56 10.19 -2.79 -17.43
C CYS A 56 8.68 -2.58 -17.56
N SER A 57 7.94 -3.61 -17.98
CA SER A 57 6.48 -3.54 -18.13
C SER A 57 5.76 -3.24 -16.81
N GLN A 58 6.21 -3.87 -15.72
CA GLN A 58 5.63 -3.66 -14.39
C GLN A 58 5.99 -2.29 -13.82
N LEU A 59 7.23 -1.82 -14.03
CA LEU A 59 7.66 -0.49 -13.63
C LEU A 59 6.85 0.60 -14.34
N SER A 60 6.61 0.47 -15.64
CA SER A 60 5.77 1.41 -16.41
C SER A 60 4.34 1.49 -15.86
N ARG A 61 3.75 0.35 -15.44
CA ARG A 61 2.41 0.32 -14.82
C ARG A 61 2.38 1.03 -13.47
N VAL A 62 3.42 0.86 -12.65
CA VAL A 62 3.53 1.55 -11.35
C VAL A 62 3.68 3.05 -11.54
N VAL A 63 4.54 3.49 -12.47
CA VAL A 63 4.74 4.92 -12.77
C VAL A 63 3.46 5.57 -13.31
N ALA A 64 2.72 4.85 -14.17
CA ALA A 64 1.46 5.34 -14.72
C ALA A 64 0.31 5.38 -13.69
N SER A 65 0.30 4.45 -12.73
CA SER A 65 -0.75 4.38 -11.70
C SER A 65 -0.51 5.28 -10.50
N GLN A 66 0.74 5.69 -10.27
CA GLN A 66 1.14 6.60 -9.19
C GLN A 66 1.96 7.76 -9.76
N PRO A 67 1.38 8.62 -10.62
CA PRO A 67 2.08 9.82 -11.06
C PRO A 67 2.40 10.65 -9.83
N ARG A 68 3.69 10.92 -9.57
CA ARG A 68 4.08 11.92 -8.58
C ARG A 68 3.37 13.20 -8.97
N SER A 69 2.42 13.65 -8.15
CA SER A 69 1.86 14.99 -8.30
C SER A 69 3.03 15.95 -8.15
N GLY A 70 3.46 16.53 -9.27
CA GLY A 70 4.51 17.53 -9.29
C GLY A 70 4.08 18.73 -8.48
N TYR A 71 4.88 19.05 -7.47
CA TYR A 71 5.05 20.38 -6.91
C TYR A 71 6.56 20.65 -6.96
#